data_AF-A0A4Z2EH39-F1
#
_entry.id   AF-A0A4Z2EH39-F1
#
_cell.length_a   1.000
_cell.length_b   1.000
_cell.length_c   1.000
_cell.angle_alpha   90.00
_cell.angle_beta   90.00
_cell.angle_gamma   90.00
#
_symmetry.space_group_name_H-M   'P 1'
#
loop_
_entity.id
_entity.type
_entity.pdbx_description
1 polymer ?
#
loop_
_entity_poly.entity_id
_entity_poly.type
_entity_poly.pdbx_seq_one_letter_code
_entity_poly.pdbx_strand_id
1 'polypeptide(L)'
;MRHSEPFKIIKLKPAVKLTENIELTENIELTGNIELTENIELTENIELTENIELTENIELTENIELMENIELTENIELTENIELTENIELMENIELTENTAV
;
A
#
# COMPACT_ATOMS: atom_id res chain seq x y z
N MET A 1 0.78 -2.46 31.05
CA MET A 1 -0.51 -2.73 30.39
C MET A 1 -0.51 -1.89 29.13
N ARG A 2 -0.13 -2.47 27.98
CA ARG A 2 -0.30 -1.76 26.70
C ARG A 2 -1.81 -1.72 26.47
N HIS A 3 -2.39 -0.53 26.45
CA HIS A 3 -3.72 -0.34 25.90
C HIS A 3 -3.63 -0.77 24.44
N SER A 4 -4.26 -1.89 24.10
CA SER A 4 -4.57 -2.19 22.72
C SER A 4 -5.67 -1.21 22.34
N GLU A 5 -5.30 -0.10 21.71
CA GLU A 5 -6.29 0.70 21.00
C GLU A 5 -6.92 -0.22 19.93
N PRO A 6 -8.24 -0.20 19.73
CA PRO A 6 -8.83 -0.98 18.66
C PRO A 6 -8.27 -0.46 17.34
N PHE A 7 -7.54 -1.31 16.61
CA PHE A 7 -7.03 -1.01 15.28
C PHE A 7 -8.15 -0.38 14.44
N LYS A 8 -7.96 0.86 14.02
CA LYS A 8 -8.98 1.59 13.28
C LYS A 8 -8.79 1.34 11.79
N ILE A 9 -9.43 0.29 11.29
CA ILE A 9 -9.38 -0.03 9.85
C ILE A 9 -10.18 1.03 9.07
N ILE A 10 -9.51 1.72 8.16
CA ILE A 10 -10.16 2.64 7.21
C ILE A 10 -10.64 1.83 6.01
N LYS A 11 -11.96 1.83 5.78
CA LYS A 11 -12.57 1.22 4.59
C LYS A 11 -12.94 2.29 3.58
N LEU A 12 -12.34 2.25 2.39
CA LEU A 12 -12.78 3.10 1.27
C LEU A 12 -13.70 2.32 0.31
N LYS A 13 -14.52 3.07 -0.43
CA LYS A 13 -15.57 2.54 -1.32
C LYS A 13 -14.99 2.06 -2.66
N PRO A 14 -15.74 1.26 -3.44
CA PRO A 14 -15.31 0.85 -4.77
C PRO A 14 -15.15 2.05 -5.70
N ALA A 15 -13.98 2.16 -6.32
CA ALA A 15 -13.47 3.29 -7.12
C ALA A 15 -13.06 4.50 -6.28
N VAL A 16 -11.77 4.56 -5.94
CA VAL A 16 -11.13 5.69 -5.27
C VAL A 16 -10.13 6.31 -6.24
N LYS A 17 -10.24 7.62 -6.44
CA LYS A 17 -9.21 8.43 -7.10
C LYS A 17 -8.67 9.44 -6.10
N LEU A 18 -7.37 9.38 -5.83
CA LEU A 18 -6.70 10.36 -4.96
C LEU A 18 -5.67 11.11 -5.79
N THR A 19 -5.74 12.44 -5.67
CA THR A 19 -4.96 13.39 -6.48
C THR A 19 -4.17 14.36 -5.61
N GLU A 20 -3.94 13.99 -4.35
CA GLU A 20 -3.14 14.74 -3.38
C GLU A 20 -2.25 13.73 -2.64
N ASN A 21 -1.09 14.18 -2.16
CA ASN A 21 -0.20 13.35 -1.35
C ASN A 21 -0.94 12.89 -0.08
N ILE A 22 -0.71 11.64 0.32
CA ILE A 22 -1.40 11.02 1.44
C ILE A 22 -0.39 10.42 2.41
N GLU A 23 -0.58 10.75 3.69
CA GLU A 23 0.13 10.13 4.81
C GLU A 23 -0.92 9.41 5.68
N LEU A 24 -0.76 8.10 5.87
CA LEU A 24 -1.69 7.29 6.64
C LEU A 24 -0.94 6.43 7.66
N THR A 25 -1.36 6.57 8.92
CA THR A 25 -0.72 5.96 10.09
C THR A 25 -1.60 4.90 10.76
N GLU A 26 -2.59 4.39 10.03
CA GLU A 26 -3.58 3.42 10.52
C GLU A 26 -3.75 2.33 9.47
N ASN A 27 -4.13 1.12 9.89
CA ASN A 27 -4.35 0.01 8.96
C ASN A 27 -5.49 0.32 7.98
N ILE A 28 -5.34 -0.10 6.72
CA ILE A 28 -6.28 0.24 5.65
C ILE A 28 -6.75 -1.03 4.95
N GLU A 29 -8.05 -1.10 4.67
CA GLU A 29 -8.66 -2.11 3.81
C GLU A 29 -9.37 -1.40 2.65
N LEU A 30 -8.87 -1.59 1.43
CA LEU A 30 -9.46 -0.96 0.25
C LEU A 30 -10.07 -2.03 -0.65
N THR A 31 -11.34 -1.83 -0.97
CA THR A 31 -12.10 -2.72 -1.85
C THR A 31 -12.54 -1.95 -3.10
N GLY A 32 -12.12 -2.40 -4.28
CA GLY A 32 -12.41 -1.80 -5.59
C GLY A 32 -11.18 -1.17 -6.24
N ASN A 33 -11.32 -0.80 -7.53
CA ASN A 33 -10.20 -0.23 -8.29
C ASN A 33 -9.73 1.10 -7.70
N ILE A 34 -8.42 1.32 -7.68
CA ILE A 34 -7.81 2.53 -7.10
C ILE A 34 -6.85 3.16 -8.11
N GLU A 35 -6.98 4.47 -8.29
CA GLU A 35 -6.05 5.27 -9.09
C GLU A 35 -5.43 6.34 -8.19
N LEU A 36 -4.10 6.32 -8.04
CA LEU A 36 -3.35 7.29 -7.23
C LEU A 36 -2.33 7.99 -8.12
N THR A 37 -2.39 9.31 -8.11
CA THR A 37 -1.54 10.15 -8.98
C THR A 37 -0.54 11.02 -8.25
N GLU A 38 -0.37 10.78 -6.95
CA GLU A 38 0.51 11.52 -6.06
C GLU A 38 1.16 10.55 -5.08
N ASN A 39 2.19 10.99 -4.36
CA ASN A 39 2.99 10.13 -3.50
C ASN A 39 2.20 9.70 -2.26
N ILE A 40 2.49 8.49 -1.77
CA ILE A 40 1.85 7.94 -0.57
C ILE A 40 2.89 7.42 0.41
N GLU A 41 2.73 7.80 1.66
CA GLU A 41 3.51 7.31 2.79
C GLU A 41 2.59 6.57 3.78
N LEU A 42 2.96 5.34 4.12
CA LEU A 42 2.13 4.40 4.87
C LEU A 42 2.96 3.67 5.91
N THR A 43 2.56 3.80 7.18
CA THR A 43 3.32 3.23 8.31
C THR A 43 2.66 2.01 8.96
N GLU A 44 1.54 1.55 8.43
CA GLU A 44 0.74 0.42 8.95
C GLU A 44 0.31 -0.51 7.81
N ASN A 45 -0.25 -1.68 8.14
CA ASN A 45 -0.54 -2.70 7.13
C ASN A 45 -1.71 -2.31 6.21
N ILE A 46 -1.66 -2.85 5.00
CA ILE A 46 -2.65 -2.61 3.95
C ILE A 46 -3.12 -3.92 3.34
N GLU A 47 -4.44 -4.03 3.19
CA GLU A 47 -5.10 -5.10 2.45
C GLU A 47 -5.85 -4.51 1.24
N LEU A 48 -5.55 -5.03 0.05
CA LEU A 48 -6.08 -4.55 -1.22
C LEU A 48 -6.64 -5.73 -2.01
N THR A 49 -7.94 -5.69 -2.30
CA THR A 49 -8.63 -6.84 -2.89
C THR A 49 -8.92 -6.73 -4.39
N GLU A 50 -8.55 -5.60 -5.03
CA GLU A 50 -8.89 -5.25 -6.42
C GLU A 50 -7.74 -4.47 -7.08
N ASN A 51 -7.86 -4.14 -8.38
CA ASN A 51 -6.75 -3.59 -9.17
C ASN A 51 -6.31 -2.18 -8.76
N ILE A 52 -5.03 -1.89 -8.90
CA ILE A 52 -4.42 -0.61 -8.52
C ILE A 52 -3.56 -0.05 -9.65
N GLU A 53 -3.70 1.25 -9.91
CA GLU A 53 -2.85 2.02 -10.81
C GLU A 53 -2.20 3.17 -10.04
N LEU A 54 -0.86 3.21 -10.03
CA LEU A 54 -0.05 4.19 -9.29
C LEU A 54 0.93 4.86 -10.24
N THR A 55 0.91 6.19 -10.23
CA THR A 55 1.75 7.00 -11.12
C THR A 55 2.85 7.79 -10.43
N GLU A 56 2.95 7.69 -9.11
CA GLU A 56 3.97 8.35 -8.28
C GLU A 56 4.49 7.36 -7.21
N ASN A 57 5.49 7.78 -6.43
CA ASN A 57 6.20 6.89 -5.52
C ASN A 57 5.37 6.48 -4.30
N ILE A 58 5.67 5.29 -3.78
CA ILE A 58 5.10 4.81 -2.51
C ILE A 58 6.21 4.38 -1.55
N GLU A 59 6.09 4.85 -0.31
CA GLU A 59 6.91 4.43 0.82
C GLU A 59 6.05 3.69 1.85
N LEU A 60 6.46 2.47 2.19
CA LEU A 60 5.73 1.55 3.05
C LEU A 60 6.63 0.96 4.14
N THR A 61 6.21 1.12 5.39
CA THR A 61 6.97 0.63 6.53
C THR A 61 6.50 -0.73 7.06
N GLU A 62 5.30 -1.17 6.70
CA GLU A 62 4.65 -2.40 7.20
C GLU A 62 4.17 -3.29 6.05
N ASN A 63 3.48 -4.40 6.37
CA ASN A 63 3.14 -5.42 5.37
C ASN A 63 2.00 -5.01 4.43
N ILE A 64 2.07 -5.55 3.22
CA ILE A 64 1.03 -5.42 2.19
C ILE A 64 0.53 -6.79 1.74
N GLU A 65 -0.79 -6.93 1.63
CA GLU A 65 -1.45 -8.05 0.97
C GLU A 65 -2.26 -7.57 -0.24
N LEU A 66 -1.96 -8.12 -1.42
CA LEU A 66 -2.55 -7.75 -2.71
C LEU A 66 -3.16 -8.98 -3.36
N MET A 67 -4.46 -8.94 -3.59
CA MET A 67 -5.18 -10.05 -4.21
C MET A 67 -5.28 -9.98 -5.73
N GLU A 68 -5.13 -8.79 -6.32
CA GLU A 68 -5.35 -8.51 -7.74
C GLU A 68 -4.18 -7.71 -8.34
N ASN A 69 -4.27 -7.32 -9.61
CA ASN A 69 -3.13 -6.76 -10.35
C ASN A 69 -2.77 -5.33 -9.91
N ILE A 70 -1.47 -5.02 -9.99
CA ILE A 70 -0.96 -3.67 -9.78
C ILE A 70 -0.15 -3.22 -11.00
N GLU A 71 -0.43 -1.98 -11.45
CA GLU A 71 0.38 -1.25 -12.41
C GLU A 71 1.06 -0.06 -11.72
N LEU A 72 2.39 -0.01 -11.84
CA LEU A 72 3.26 0.96 -11.18
C LEU A 72 4.13 1.66 -12.21
N THR A 73 4.00 2.98 -12.27
CA THR A 73 4.82 3.80 -13.17
C THR A 73 6.09 4.35 -12.52
N GLU A 74 6.12 4.43 -11.18
CA GLU A 74 7.21 5.01 -10.38
C GLU A 74 7.69 4.03 -9.28
N ASN A 75 8.62 4.48 -8.42
CA ASN A 75 9.33 3.60 -7.49
C ASN A 75 8.49 3.20 -6.26
N ILE A 76 8.74 2.00 -5.73
CA ILE A 76 8.22 1.58 -4.42
C ILE A 76 9.39 1.26 -3.49
N GLU A 77 9.32 1.78 -2.27
CA GLU A 77 10.19 1.42 -1.15
C GLU A 77 9.39 0.70 -0.07
N LEU A 78 9.85 -0.50 0.32
CA LEU A 78 9.21 -1.32 1.36
C LEU A 78 10.22 -1.77 2.42
N THR A 79 9.80 -1.68 3.68
CA THR A 79 10.60 -2.12 4.83
C THR A 79 10.23 -3.54 5.32
N GLU A 80 9.03 -4.02 4.99
CA GLU A 80 8.49 -5.31 5.45
C GLU A 80 7.97 -6.13 4.26
N ASN A 81 7.09 -7.11 4.50
CA ASN A 81 6.73 -8.12 3.50
C ASN A 81 5.65 -7.65 2.51
N ILE A 82 5.73 -8.17 1.29
CA ILE A 82 4.64 -8.13 0.31
C ILE A 82 4.15 -9.55 0.05
N GLU A 83 2.83 -9.76 0.13
CA GLU A 83 2.15 -10.94 -0.37
C GLU A 83 1.33 -10.59 -1.62
N LEU A 84 1.56 -11.32 -2.71
CA LEU A 84 0.93 -11.11 -4.03
C LEU A 84 0.25 -12.38 -4.49
N THR A 85 -1.03 -12.28 -4.82
CA THR A 85 -1.78 -13.39 -5.41
C THR A 85 -1.77 -13.34 -6.95
N GLU A 86 -1.67 -12.14 -7.53
CA GLU A 86 -1.73 -11.88 -8.98
C GLU A 86 -0.51 -11.09 -9.47
N ASN A 87 -0.59 -10.47 -10.67
CA ASN A 87 0.56 -9.89 -11.36
C ASN A 87 0.90 -8.46 -10.89
N ILE A 88 2.19 -8.13 -10.93
CA ILE A 88 2.68 -6.75 -10.85
C ILE A 88 3.35 -6.38 -12.18
N GLU A 89 2.98 -5.22 -12.72
CA GLU A 89 3.70 -4.54 -13.79
C GLU A 89 4.40 -3.30 -13.22
N LEU A 90 5.72 -3.22 -13.45
CA LEU A 90 6.60 -2.17 -12.96
C LEU A 90 7.34 -1.52 -14.13
N MET A 91 7.28 -0.20 -14.22
CA MET A 91 8.11 0.57 -15.14
C MET A 91 9.42 1.03 -14.50
N GLU A 92 9.44 1.21 -13.18
CA GLU A 92 10.56 1.69 -12.36
C GLU A 92 10.99 0.61 -11.34
N ASN A 93 11.73 0.99 -10.29
CA ASN A 93 12.36 0.04 -9.36
C ASN A 93 11.47 -0.28 -8.14
N ILE A 94 11.65 -1.49 -7.60
CA ILE A 94 11.25 -1.83 -6.23
C ILE A 94 12.51 -1.95 -5.39
N GLU A 95 12.54 -1.22 -4.27
CA GLU A 95 13.50 -1.42 -3.19
C GLU A 95 12.82 -2.13 -2.02
N LEU A 96 13.36 -3.28 -1.65
CA LEU A 96 12.92 -4.05 -0.49
C LEU A 96 14.06 -4.10 0.52
N THR A 97 13.86 -3.44 1.66
CA THR A 97 14.78 -3.44 2.79
C THR A 97 14.16 -4.21 3.95
N GLU A 98 14.42 -5.51 4.06
CA GLU A 98 14.01 -6.27 5.24
C GLU A 98 14.62 -5.66 6.51
N ASN A 99 13.78 -5.21 7.43
CA ASN A 99 14.21 -4.88 8.77
C ASN A 99 14.50 -6.18 9.54
N THR A 100 15.67 -6.77 9.30
CA THR A 100 16.18 -7.87 10.11
C THR A 100 16.51 -7.36 11.50
N ALA A 101 15.50 -7.24 12.36
CA ALA A 101 15.68 -7.01 13.78
C ALA A 101 16.49 -8.18 14.37
N VAL A 102 17.79 -7.93 14.61
CA VAL A 102 18.66 -8.77 15.46
C VAL A 102 18.42 -8.42 16.92
#